data_AF-A0AAP8FYV0-F1
#
_entry.id   AF-A0AAP8FYV0-F1
#
_cell.length_a   1.000
_cell.length_b   1.000
_cell.length_c   1.000
_cell.angle_alpha   90.00
_cell.angle_beta   90.00
_cell.angle_gamma   90.00
#
_symmetry.space_group_name_H-M   'P 1'
#
loop_
_entity.id
_entity.type
_entity.pdbx_description
1 polymer ?
#
loop_
_entity_poly.entity_id
_entity_poly.type
_entity_poly.pdbx_seq_one_letter_code
_entity_poly.pdbx_strand_id
1 'polypeptide(L)'
;MPFPEAKMEHSKEWCDKHQCQMVKIAKTSAVICPQCNKEERLEFEEQKAQESFKRNEEMKRLYYLEDFSMMDSELKLATFDNFKADTPEKQDDLDFVKKEARAYIKGAQNNLVLIGDVGVGKSHLAYSAIKAISDYTKELATVINIVDLIAKVKEDFSLEAHYTTLLSGQDKNNEIKYLVLDDLGTEKTSEWSSNLIYSILNKRTNTIITTNLTPPEIQRRYGKRIFSRIFKGVGQEHVYQFKNKTDERMNLWNE
;
A
#
# COMPACT_ATOMS: atom_id res chain seq x y z
N MET A 1 5.67 34.71 7.33
CA MET A 1 6.74 34.50 6.32
C MET A 1 7.89 35.42 6.69
N PRO A 2 9.06 34.89 7.01
CA PRO A 2 10.19 35.67 7.52
C PRO A 2 10.78 36.58 6.44
N PHE A 3 11.50 37.62 6.85
CA PHE A 3 12.06 38.59 5.90
C PHE A 3 13.33 38.06 5.21
N PRO A 4 13.47 38.25 3.90
CA PRO A 4 14.68 37.87 3.16
C PRO A 4 15.90 38.71 3.59
N GLU A 5 17.11 38.21 3.36
CA GLU A 5 18.36 38.95 3.59
C GLU A 5 18.40 40.20 2.70
N ALA A 6 18.01 41.33 3.29
CA ALA A 6 18.04 42.64 2.66
C ALA A 6 19.15 43.49 3.28
N LYS A 7 19.47 44.62 2.64
CA LYS A 7 20.32 45.65 3.27
C LYS A 7 19.63 46.13 4.55
N MET A 8 20.36 46.00 5.66
CA MET A 8 19.90 46.30 7.02
C MET A 8 20.69 47.49 7.57
N GLU A 9 20.00 48.44 8.19
CA GLU A 9 20.60 49.56 8.92
C GLU A 9 20.33 49.40 10.42
N HIS A 10 21.27 49.76 11.28
CA HIS A 10 21.09 49.65 12.73
C HIS A 10 20.00 50.61 13.24
N SER A 11 19.04 50.09 14.02
CA SER A 11 18.04 50.88 14.75
C SER A 11 18.58 51.29 16.13
N LYS A 12 17.90 52.24 16.79
CA LYS A 12 18.14 52.58 18.21
C LYS A 12 17.46 51.59 19.17
N GLU A 13 16.59 50.74 18.66
CA GLU A 13 15.81 49.75 19.41
C GLU A 13 16.63 48.48 19.71
N TRP A 14 16.31 47.82 20.82
CA TRP A 14 16.97 46.59 21.29
C TRP A 14 15.92 45.50 21.50
N CYS A 15 16.28 44.25 21.16
CA CYS A 15 15.39 43.11 21.32
C CYS A 15 15.44 42.54 22.75
N ASP A 16 14.27 42.36 23.38
CA ASP A 16 14.18 41.80 24.72
C ASP A 16 14.59 40.31 24.80
N LYS A 17 14.31 39.52 23.75
CA LYS A 17 14.60 38.07 23.70
C LYS A 17 16.09 37.79 23.55
N HIS A 18 16.77 38.52 22.66
CA HIS A 18 18.16 38.24 22.27
C HIS A 18 19.16 39.31 22.72
N GLN A 19 18.69 40.36 23.38
CA GLN A 19 19.52 41.47 23.90
C GLN A 19 20.47 42.04 22.84
N CYS A 20 19.98 42.14 21.59
CA CYS A 20 20.75 42.63 20.45
C CYS A 20 20.09 43.86 19.82
N GLN A 21 20.91 44.69 19.17
CA GLN A 21 20.43 45.89 18.48
C GLN A 21 19.58 45.48 17.27
N MET A 22 18.36 46.02 17.20
CA MET A 22 17.45 45.76 16.10
C MET A 22 17.94 46.44 14.81
N VAL A 23 17.48 45.93 13.69
CA VAL A 23 17.83 46.44 12.37
C VAL A 23 16.58 46.87 11.61
N LYS A 24 16.69 47.97 10.87
CA LYS A 24 15.67 48.46 9.95
C LYS A 24 15.92 47.88 8.57
N ILE A 25 14.91 47.23 8.01
CA ILE A 25 14.94 46.66 6.66
C ILE A 25 14.71 47.79 5.65
N ALA A 26 15.69 48.08 4.79
CA ALA A 26 15.63 49.22 3.86
C ALA A 26 14.41 49.19 2.92
N LYS A 27 13.95 48.00 2.52
CA LYS A 27 12.85 47.83 1.55
C LYS A 27 11.45 48.01 2.15
N THR A 28 11.26 47.63 3.42
CA THR A 28 9.94 47.61 4.07
C THR A 28 9.84 48.62 5.22
N SER A 29 10.96 49.26 5.59
CA SER A 29 11.11 50.08 6.80
C SER A 29 10.78 49.35 8.11
N ALA A 30 10.59 48.03 8.09
CA ALA A 30 10.32 47.23 9.28
C ALA A 30 11.56 47.19 10.18
N VAL A 31 11.37 47.39 11.48
CA VAL A 31 12.41 47.21 12.49
C VAL A 31 12.25 45.81 13.07
N ILE A 32 13.28 44.99 12.95
CA ILE A 32 13.26 43.58 13.36
C ILE A 32 14.50 43.23 14.18
N CYS A 33 14.35 42.23 15.05
CA CYS A 33 15.49 41.54 15.63
C CYS A 33 16.11 40.58 14.58
N PRO A 34 17.40 40.70 14.23
CA PRO A 34 18.02 39.81 13.24
C PRO A 34 18.08 38.35 13.72
N GLN A 35 18.20 38.11 15.03
CA GLN A 35 18.20 36.76 15.60
C GLN A 35 16.81 36.13 15.62
N CYS A 36 15.76 36.85 16.05
CA CYS A 36 14.38 36.37 15.94
C CYS A 36 14.02 36.02 14.48
N ASN A 37 14.36 36.89 13.52
CA ASN A 37 14.08 36.62 12.12
C ASN A 37 14.86 35.42 11.59
N LYS A 38 16.08 35.18 12.07
CA LYS A 38 16.85 33.96 11.73
C LYS A 38 16.19 32.70 12.29
N GLU A 39 15.77 32.71 13.55
CA GLU A 39 15.05 31.59 14.18
C GLU A 39 13.75 31.28 13.42
N GLU A 40 12.93 32.29 13.16
CA GLU A 40 11.68 32.15 12.37
C GLU A 40 11.94 31.62 10.96
N ARG A 41 13.08 31.98 10.33
CA ARG A 41 13.49 31.40 9.04
C ARG A 41 13.81 29.92 9.14
N LEU A 42 14.62 29.54 10.11
CA LEU A 42 14.99 28.14 10.30
C LEU A 42 13.75 27.28 10.61
N GLU A 43 12.87 27.75 11.48
CA GLU A 43 11.59 27.09 11.77
C GLU A 43 10.70 26.98 10.53
N PHE A 44 10.59 28.05 9.73
CA PHE A 44 9.79 28.05 8.50
C PHE A 44 10.37 27.14 7.40
N GLU A 45 11.70 27.13 7.25
CA GLU A 45 12.41 26.25 6.31
C GLU A 45 12.26 24.78 6.73
N GLU A 46 12.35 24.49 8.04
CA GLU A 46 12.13 23.15 8.59
C GLU A 46 10.68 22.68 8.38
N GLN A 47 9.68 23.53 8.68
CA GLN A 47 8.27 23.22 8.42
C GLN A 47 8.02 22.89 6.94
N LYS A 48 8.55 23.70 6.03
CA LYS A 48 8.46 23.43 4.58
C LYS A 48 9.13 22.13 4.18
N ALA A 49 10.30 21.84 4.73
CA ALA A 49 11.01 20.59 4.46
C ALA A 49 10.19 19.38 4.94
N GLN A 50 9.60 19.46 6.14
CA GLN A 50 8.73 18.42 6.69
C GLN A 50 7.45 18.23 5.85
N GLU A 51 6.81 19.31 5.40
CA GLU A 51 5.64 19.25 4.52
C GLU A 51 5.98 18.61 3.17
N SER A 52 7.10 19.02 2.56
CA SER A 52 7.57 18.43 1.30
C SER A 52 7.90 16.94 1.46
N PHE A 53 8.52 16.55 2.57
CA PHE A 53 8.82 15.16 2.87
C PHE A 53 7.55 14.33 2.99
N LYS A 54 6.58 14.77 3.81
CA LYS A 54 5.26 14.11 3.96
C LYS A 54 4.54 13.97 2.63
N ARG A 55 4.57 15.01 1.79
CA ARG A 55 3.97 14.98 0.46
C ARG A 55 4.63 13.95 -0.45
N ASN A 56 5.96 13.86 -0.45
CA ASN A 56 6.69 12.90 -1.26
C ASN A 56 6.41 11.45 -0.83
N GLU A 57 6.36 11.18 0.48
CA GLU A 57 6.02 9.86 1.02
C GLU A 57 4.59 9.47 0.65
N GLU A 58 3.63 10.40 0.72
CA GLU A 58 2.25 10.13 0.31
C GLU A 58 2.13 9.87 -1.20
N MET A 59 2.80 10.67 -2.04
CA MET A 59 2.84 10.45 -3.49
C MET A 59 3.40 9.08 -3.83
N LYS A 60 4.48 8.67 -3.13
CA LYS A 60 5.09 7.36 -3.28
C LYS A 60 4.15 6.23 -2.85
N ARG A 61 3.44 6.39 -1.74
CA ARG A 61 2.45 5.43 -1.26
C ARG A 61 1.34 5.22 -2.30
N LEU A 62 0.79 6.31 -2.83
CA LEU A 62 -0.25 6.26 -3.87
C LEU A 62 0.26 5.64 -5.16
N TYR A 63 1.49 5.96 -5.58
CA TYR A 63 2.11 5.33 -6.76
C TYR A 63 2.14 3.79 -6.64
N TYR A 64 2.58 3.24 -5.50
CA TYR A 64 2.63 1.78 -5.33
C TYR A 64 1.24 1.12 -5.25
N LEU A 65 0.29 1.83 -4.63
CA LEU A 65 -1.07 1.34 -4.43
C LEU A 65 -1.92 1.41 -5.70
N GLU A 66 -1.69 2.37 -6.59
CA GLU A 66 -2.55 2.63 -7.75
C GLU A 66 -1.87 2.41 -9.10
N ASP A 67 -0.68 2.98 -9.31
CA ASP A 67 -0.03 3.01 -10.63
C ASP A 67 0.89 1.81 -10.87
N PHE A 68 1.61 1.37 -9.84
CA PHE A 68 2.45 0.18 -9.92
C PHE A 68 1.64 -1.12 -9.84
N SER A 69 0.46 -1.07 -9.22
CA SER A 69 -0.39 -2.24 -9.04
C SER A 69 -0.86 -2.80 -10.39
N MET A 70 -0.74 -4.12 -10.55
CA MET A 70 -1.16 -4.86 -11.74
C MET A 70 -2.59 -5.35 -11.54
N MET A 71 -3.55 -4.44 -11.68
CA MET A 71 -4.97 -4.73 -11.49
C MET A 71 -5.82 -4.02 -12.55
N ASP A 72 -7.03 -4.52 -12.75
CA ASP A 72 -8.01 -3.88 -13.62
C ASP A 72 -8.36 -2.47 -13.12
N SER A 73 -8.58 -1.56 -14.06
CA SER A 73 -9.08 -0.21 -13.82
C SER A 73 -10.35 -0.17 -12.97
N GLU A 74 -11.26 -1.15 -13.12
CA GLU A 74 -12.49 -1.24 -12.31
C GLU A 74 -12.19 -1.44 -10.83
N LEU A 75 -11.13 -2.20 -10.49
CA LEU A 75 -10.73 -2.45 -9.12
C LEU A 75 -10.16 -1.21 -8.43
N LYS A 76 -9.63 -0.23 -9.17
CA LYS A 76 -9.10 1.02 -8.57
C LYS A 76 -10.16 1.81 -7.79
N LEU A 77 -11.42 1.67 -8.19
CA LEU A 77 -12.55 2.31 -7.53
C LEU A 77 -13.12 1.48 -6.36
N ALA A 78 -12.69 0.23 -6.19
CA ALA A 78 -13.23 -0.64 -5.16
C ALA A 78 -12.91 -0.12 -3.75
N THR A 79 -13.95 -0.06 -2.91
CA THR A 79 -13.89 0.24 -1.49
C THR A 79 -14.82 -0.70 -0.73
N PHE A 80 -14.67 -0.74 0.59
CA PHE A 80 -15.62 -1.47 1.42
C PHE A 80 -17.05 -0.90 1.35
N ASP A 81 -17.19 0.40 1.02
CA ASP A 81 -18.47 1.09 1.03
C ASP A 81 -19.27 0.86 -0.26
N ASN A 82 -18.59 0.61 -1.39
CA ASN A 82 -19.24 0.31 -2.67
C ASN A 82 -19.32 -1.19 -2.99
N PHE A 83 -18.95 -2.06 -2.04
CA PHE A 83 -19.19 -3.48 -2.16
C PHE A 83 -20.69 -3.79 -1.95
N LYS A 84 -21.35 -4.37 -2.97
CA LYS A 84 -22.78 -4.71 -2.92
C LYS A 84 -23.02 -5.94 -2.01
N ALA A 85 -23.16 -5.73 -0.71
CA ALA A 85 -23.50 -6.75 0.28
C ALA A 85 -25.03 -6.88 0.48
N ASP A 86 -25.74 -7.29 -0.56
CA ASP A 86 -27.21 -7.39 -0.59
C ASP A 86 -27.76 -8.74 -0.07
N THR A 87 -26.90 -9.72 0.20
CA THR A 87 -27.26 -11.01 0.82
C THR A 87 -26.51 -11.23 2.14
N PRO A 88 -27.04 -12.07 3.05
CA PRO A 88 -26.34 -12.43 4.28
C PRO A 88 -24.94 -13.00 4.04
N GLU A 89 -24.76 -13.82 2.99
CA GLU A 89 -23.46 -14.40 2.64
C GLU A 89 -22.46 -13.32 2.23
N LYS A 90 -22.87 -12.34 1.41
CA LYS A 90 -21.99 -11.24 1.03
C LYS A 90 -21.69 -10.30 2.21
N GLN A 91 -22.64 -10.16 3.13
CA GLN A 91 -22.43 -9.40 4.37
C GLN A 91 -21.40 -10.10 5.26
N ASP A 92 -21.46 -11.42 5.39
CA ASP A 92 -20.44 -12.22 6.08
C ASP A 92 -19.06 -12.06 5.42
N ASP A 93 -19.00 -12.10 4.08
CA ASP A 93 -17.76 -11.90 3.32
C ASP A 93 -17.14 -10.51 3.63
N LEU A 94 -17.97 -9.46 3.59
CA LEU A 94 -17.56 -8.09 3.89
C LEU A 94 -17.06 -7.94 5.34
N ASP A 95 -17.82 -8.47 6.30
CA ASP A 95 -17.51 -8.34 7.73
C ASP A 95 -16.24 -9.10 8.11
N PHE A 96 -16.04 -10.28 7.52
CA PHE A 96 -14.82 -11.05 7.70
C PHE A 96 -13.60 -10.29 7.18
N VAL A 97 -13.64 -9.78 5.94
CA VAL A 97 -12.48 -9.06 5.37
C VAL A 97 -12.22 -7.75 6.11
N LYS A 98 -13.26 -7.03 6.55
CA LYS A 98 -13.11 -5.84 7.42
C LYS A 98 -12.43 -6.19 8.74
N LYS A 99 -12.78 -7.32 9.36
CA LYS A 99 -12.16 -7.80 10.60
C LYS A 99 -10.67 -8.07 10.39
N GLU A 100 -10.29 -8.77 9.33
CA GLU A 100 -8.88 -9.06 9.03
C GLU A 100 -8.09 -7.79 8.70
N ALA A 101 -8.68 -6.85 7.94
CA ALA A 101 -8.06 -5.55 7.68
C ALA A 101 -7.76 -4.77 8.98
N ARG A 102 -8.70 -4.79 9.95
CA ARG A 102 -8.49 -4.21 11.28
C ARG A 102 -7.39 -4.93 12.06
N ALA A 103 -7.25 -6.24 11.90
CA ALA A 103 -6.17 -7.00 12.54
C ALA A 103 -4.81 -6.59 11.97
N TYR A 104 -4.69 -6.41 10.66
CA TYR A 104 -3.46 -5.93 10.02
C TYR A 104 -3.09 -4.52 10.49
N ILE A 105 -4.07 -3.61 10.58
CA ILE A 105 -3.89 -2.27 11.16
C ILE A 105 -3.35 -2.33 12.60
N LYS A 106 -3.75 -3.35 13.38
CA LYS A 106 -3.27 -3.59 14.75
C LYS A 106 -1.92 -4.32 14.81
N GLY A 107 -1.30 -4.60 13.66
CA GLY A 107 0.02 -5.22 13.57
C GLY A 107 0.01 -6.74 13.52
N ALA A 108 -1.09 -7.38 13.12
CA ALA A 108 -1.10 -8.81 12.84
C ALA A 108 -0.06 -9.17 11.77
N GLN A 109 0.53 -10.37 11.88
CA GLN A 109 1.62 -10.85 11.03
C GLN A 109 1.31 -12.22 10.43
N ASN A 110 0.26 -12.28 9.60
CA ASN A 110 -0.23 -13.50 8.96
C ASN A 110 -0.54 -13.24 7.48
N ASN A 111 -0.74 -14.30 6.71
CA ASN A 111 -1.38 -14.19 5.41
C ASN A 111 -2.90 -14.35 5.55
N LEU A 112 -3.62 -13.95 4.51
CA LEU A 112 -5.05 -14.12 4.37
C LEU A 112 -5.33 -14.79 3.03
N VAL A 113 -6.05 -15.90 3.02
CA VAL A 113 -6.38 -16.61 1.78
C VAL A 113 -7.87 -16.55 1.53
N LEU A 114 -8.26 -15.87 0.45
CA LEU A 114 -9.63 -15.69 0.00
C LEU A 114 -9.92 -16.64 -1.16
N ILE A 115 -10.79 -17.63 -0.92
CA ILE A 115 -11.12 -18.71 -1.86
C ILE A 115 -12.56 -18.55 -2.32
N GLY A 116 -12.84 -18.73 -3.61
CA GLY A 116 -14.21 -18.68 -4.13
C GLY A 116 -14.25 -18.64 -5.65
N ASP A 117 -15.43 -18.72 -6.24
CA ASP A 117 -15.61 -18.72 -7.70
C ASP A 117 -15.31 -17.35 -8.35
N VAL A 118 -15.26 -17.31 -9.67
CA VAL A 118 -15.08 -16.06 -10.43
C VAL A 118 -16.26 -15.12 -10.17
N GLY A 119 -16.00 -13.82 -10.05
CA GLY A 119 -17.05 -12.81 -9.97
C GLY A 119 -17.71 -12.62 -8.60
N VAL A 120 -17.33 -13.40 -7.59
CA VAL A 120 -17.93 -13.35 -6.24
C VAL A 120 -17.41 -12.20 -5.37
N GLY A 121 -16.48 -11.38 -5.87
CA GLY A 121 -16.01 -10.17 -5.17
C GLY A 121 -14.70 -10.29 -4.37
N LYS A 122 -13.93 -11.40 -4.54
CA LYS A 122 -12.65 -11.61 -3.83
C LYS A 122 -11.65 -10.46 -4.04
N SER A 123 -11.36 -10.13 -5.29
CA SER A 123 -10.40 -9.08 -5.66
C SER A 123 -10.88 -7.70 -5.20
N HIS A 124 -12.19 -7.43 -5.25
CA HIS A 124 -12.80 -6.19 -4.74
C HIS A 124 -12.53 -6.03 -3.25
N LEU A 125 -12.86 -7.04 -2.44
CA LEU A 125 -12.64 -7.00 -0.99
C LEU A 125 -11.16 -7.00 -0.62
N ALA A 126 -10.31 -7.74 -1.35
CA ALA A 126 -8.87 -7.76 -1.15
C ALA A 126 -8.24 -6.37 -1.40
N TYR A 127 -8.63 -5.71 -2.51
CA TYR A 127 -8.19 -4.34 -2.79
C TYR A 127 -8.73 -3.34 -1.76
N SER A 128 -10.01 -3.44 -1.42
CA SER A 128 -10.63 -2.58 -0.40
C SER A 128 -9.92 -2.67 0.94
N ALA A 129 -9.52 -3.89 1.34
CA ALA A 129 -8.75 -4.12 2.55
C ALA A 129 -7.38 -3.44 2.48
N ILE A 130 -6.61 -3.70 1.42
CA ILE A 130 -5.23 -3.21 1.34
C ILE A 130 -5.16 -1.68 1.20
N LYS A 131 -6.13 -1.08 0.51
CA LYS A 131 -6.32 0.37 0.44
C LYS A 131 -6.60 0.95 1.81
N ALA A 132 -7.59 0.42 2.55
CA ALA A 132 -7.92 0.87 3.89
C ALA A 132 -6.74 0.73 4.88
N ILE A 133 -5.98 -0.37 4.78
CA ILE A 133 -4.78 -0.59 5.59
C ILE A 133 -3.71 0.44 5.25
N SER A 134 -3.40 0.66 3.97
CA SER A 134 -2.38 1.63 3.56
C SER A 134 -2.77 3.06 3.93
N ASP A 135 -4.03 3.43 3.76
CA ASP A 135 -4.53 4.77 4.11
C ASP A 135 -4.42 5.06 5.61
N TYR A 136 -4.66 4.05 6.46
CA TYR A 136 -4.55 4.18 7.91
C TYR A 136 -3.09 4.14 8.39
N THR A 137 -2.32 3.15 7.94
CA THR A 137 -0.95 2.90 8.43
C THR A 137 0.10 3.80 7.80
N LYS A 138 -0.22 4.40 6.64
CA LYS A 138 0.73 5.13 5.76
C LYS A 138 1.87 4.28 5.21
N GLU A 139 1.79 2.97 5.36
CA GLU A 139 2.76 2.01 4.82
C GLU A 139 2.49 1.70 3.34
N LEU A 140 3.55 1.30 2.63
CA LEU A 140 3.46 0.93 1.22
C LEU A 140 2.69 -0.38 1.05
N ALA A 141 1.88 -0.40 0.00
CA ALA A 141 0.97 -1.46 -0.32
C ALA A 141 0.86 -1.61 -1.84
N THR A 142 0.65 -2.82 -2.33
CA THR A 142 0.47 -3.05 -3.77
C THR A 142 -0.41 -4.27 -4.03
N VAL A 143 -1.01 -4.32 -5.23
CA VAL A 143 -1.78 -5.45 -5.74
C VAL A 143 -1.14 -5.96 -7.02
N ILE A 144 -0.91 -7.27 -7.08
CA ILE A 144 -0.26 -7.91 -8.22
C ILE A 144 -1.12 -9.08 -8.69
N ASN A 145 -1.66 -8.99 -9.90
CA ASN A 145 -2.15 -10.15 -10.62
C ASN A 145 -0.96 -11.05 -11.00
N ILE A 146 -1.03 -12.33 -10.62
CA ILE A 146 0.07 -13.29 -10.83
C ILE A 146 0.34 -13.54 -12.32
N VAL A 147 -0.70 -13.56 -13.16
CA VAL A 147 -0.57 -13.78 -14.60
C VAL A 147 0.17 -12.62 -15.24
N ASP A 148 -0.18 -11.40 -14.90
CA ASP A 148 0.44 -10.18 -15.43
C ASP A 148 1.90 -10.06 -15.00
N LEU A 149 2.21 -10.36 -13.73
CA LEU A 149 3.59 -10.39 -13.25
C LEU A 149 4.44 -11.39 -14.05
N ILE A 150 3.92 -12.60 -14.23
CA ILE A 150 4.61 -13.66 -14.97
C ILE A 150 4.81 -13.26 -16.43
N ALA A 151 3.80 -12.67 -17.07
CA ALA A 151 3.90 -12.17 -18.44
C ALA A 151 4.98 -11.07 -18.52
N LYS A 152 4.94 -10.10 -17.59
CA LYS A 152 5.87 -8.97 -17.55
C LYS A 152 7.33 -9.40 -17.39
N VAL A 153 7.60 -10.37 -16.52
CA VAL A 153 8.96 -10.89 -16.34
C VAL A 153 9.39 -11.78 -17.50
N LYS A 154 8.46 -12.47 -18.18
CA LYS A 154 8.79 -13.22 -19.41
C LYS A 154 9.13 -12.33 -20.59
N GLU A 155 8.51 -11.14 -20.67
CA GLU A 155 8.86 -10.12 -21.67
C GLU A 155 10.30 -9.61 -21.45
N ASP A 156 10.70 -9.44 -20.19
CA ASP A 156 12.03 -9.00 -19.82
C ASP A 156 12.51 -9.66 -18.50
N PHE A 157 13.31 -10.71 -18.64
CA PHE A 157 13.86 -11.45 -17.50
C PHE A 157 14.79 -10.63 -16.62
N SER A 158 15.31 -9.49 -17.09
CA SER A 158 16.13 -8.62 -16.24
C SER A 158 15.32 -8.00 -15.08
N LEU A 159 13.99 -7.97 -15.21
CA LEU A 159 13.08 -7.47 -14.18
C LEU A 159 12.84 -8.47 -13.04
N GLU A 160 13.22 -9.75 -13.20
CA GLU A 160 12.93 -10.80 -12.21
C GLU A 160 13.47 -10.45 -10.82
N ALA A 161 14.74 -10.02 -10.77
CA ALA A 161 15.40 -9.66 -9.52
C ALA A 161 14.76 -8.41 -8.87
N HIS A 162 14.34 -7.44 -9.69
CA HIS A 162 13.68 -6.23 -9.23
C HIS A 162 12.32 -6.57 -8.58
N TYR A 163 11.43 -7.25 -9.31
CA TYR A 163 10.12 -7.64 -8.77
C TYR A 163 10.24 -8.56 -7.57
N THR A 164 11.15 -9.53 -7.59
CA THR A 164 11.34 -10.43 -6.44
C THR A 164 11.76 -9.65 -5.20
N THR A 165 12.70 -8.71 -5.31
CA THR A 165 13.18 -7.92 -4.17
C THR A 165 12.11 -6.99 -3.63
N LEU A 166 11.44 -6.27 -4.54
CA LEU A 166 10.40 -5.32 -4.21
C LEU A 166 9.17 -6.01 -3.60
N LEU A 167 8.62 -7.02 -4.30
CA LEU A 167 7.42 -7.73 -3.88
C LEU A 167 7.66 -8.64 -2.68
N SER A 168 8.88 -9.13 -2.43
CA SER A 168 9.18 -9.85 -1.17
C SER A 168 9.23 -8.94 0.06
N GLY A 169 9.10 -7.62 -0.11
CA GLY A 169 9.19 -6.65 0.99
C GLY A 169 10.60 -6.53 1.53
N GLN A 170 11.62 -6.66 0.67
CA GLN A 170 13.04 -6.62 1.07
C GLN A 170 13.79 -5.43 0.48
N ASP A 171 13.12 -4.62 -0.35
CA ASP A 171 13.66 -3.36 -0.82
C ASP A 171 13.79 -2.39 0.37
N LYS A 172 15.03 -1.96 0.66
CA LYS A 172 15.35 -1.10 1.81
C LYS A 172 14.80 0.32 1.67
N ASN A 173 14.57 0.77 0.45
CA ASN A 173 14.07 2.10 0.15
C ASN A 173 12.54 2.08 -0.02
N ASN A 174 11.98 0.96 -0.48
CA ASN A 174 10.58 0.83 -0.89
C ASN A 174 9.96 -0.46 -0.32
N GLU A 175 10.01 -0.66 1.00
CA GLU A 175 9.45 -1.86 1.63
C GLU A 175 7.93 -1.92 1.42
N ILE A 176 7.48 -2.82 0.53
CA ILE A 176 6.06 -3.11 0.35
C ILE A 176 5.57 -3.96 1.53
N LYS A 177 4.95 -3.29 2.51
CA LYS A 177 4.52 -3.92 3.76
C LYS A 177 3.34 -4.86 3.56
N TYR A 178 2.37 -4.44 2.75
CA TYR A 178 1.17 -5.21 2.45
C TYR A 178 1.13 -5.56 0.97
N LEU A 179 0.78 -6.80 0.65
CA LEU A 179 0.70 -7.27 -0.73
C LEU A 179 -0.61 -8.02 -0.95
N VAL A 180 -1.30 -7.74 -2.06
CA VAL A 180 -2.30 -8.66 -2.60
C VAL A 180 -1.68 -9.41 -3.77
N LEU A 181 -1.71 -10.74 -3.71
CA LEU A 181 -1.45 -11.61 -4.86
C LEU A 181 -2.80 -12.10 -5.39
N ASP A 182 -3.22 -11.54 -6.50
CA ASP A 182 -4.55 -11.77 -7.08
C ASP A 182 -4.53 -12.94 -8.08
N ASP A 183 -5.63 -13.70 -8.08
CA ASP A 183 -5.92 -14.81 -8.99
C ASP A 183 -4.84 -15.91 -9.05
N LEU A 184 -4.27 -16.26 -7.89
CA LEU A 184 -3.33 -17.36 -7.78
C LEU A 184 -3.99 -18.68 -8.24
N GLY A 185 -3.36 -19.38 -9.20
CA GLY A 185 -3.85 -20.65 -9.74
C GLY A 185 -4.33 -20.57 -11.18
N THR A 186 -4.50 -19.35 -11.70
CA THR A 186 -4.91 -19.11 -13.09
C THR A 186 -3.75 -19.13 -14.07
N GLU A 187 -2.52 -18.91 -13.58
CA GLU A 187 -1.33 -18.84 -14.41
C GLU A 187 -0.88 -20.21 -14.95
N LYS A 188 -0.19 -20.22 -16.10
CA LYS A 188 0.48 -21.44 -16.60
C LYS A 188 1.66 -21.77 -15.70
N THR A 189 1.46 -22.77 -14.83
CA THR A 189 2.46 -23.21 -13.86
C THR A 189 3.62 -23.93 -14.55
N SER A 190 4.80 -23.31 -14.53
CA SER A 190 6.10 -23.93 -14.77
C SER A 190 6.95 -23.94 -13.49
N GLU A 191 8.05 -24.70 -13.50
CA GLU A 191 9.03 -24.69 -12.41
C GLU A 191 9.54 -23.27 -12.13
N TRP A 192 9.87 -22.51 -13.19
CA TRP A 192 10.30 -21.13 -13.07
C TRP A 192 9.23 -20.22 -12.43
N SER A 193 7.97 -20.26 -12.89
CA SER A 193 6.92 -19.43 -12.29
C SER A 193 6.67 -19.78 -10.82
N SER A 194 6.79 -21.06 -10.48
CA SER A 194 6.66 -21.55 -9.10
C SER A 194 7.80 -21.00 -8.22
N ASN A 195 9.03 -20.96 -8.75
CA ASN A 195 10.18 -20.39 -8.06
C ASN A 195 10.06 -18.88 -7.86
N LEU A 196 9.50 -18.15 -8.83
CA LEU A 196 9.21 -16.72 -8.68
C LEU A 196 8.21 -16.46 -7.55
N ILE A 197 7.06 -17.16 -7.58
CA ILE A 197 6.02 -17.07 -6.54
C ILE A 197 6.60 -17.45 -5.16
N TYR A 198 7.38 -18.53 -5.10
CA TYR A 198 8.04 -18.95 -3.87
C TYR A 198 8.98 -17.86 -3.33
N SER A 199 9.79 -17.24 -4.20
CA SER A 199 10.77 -16.23 -3.80
C SER A 199 10.12 -14.98 -3.21
N ILE A 200 8.97 -14.58 -3.76
CA ILE A 200 8.13 -13.50 -3.22
C ILE A 200 7.56 -13.90 -1.86
N LEU A 201 6.89 -15.05 -1.75
CA LEU A 201 6.18 -15.45 -0.53
C LEU A 201 7.09 -15.87 0.62
N ASN A 202 8.28 -16.40 0.35
CA ASN A 202 9.13 -17.02 1.36
C ASN A 202 9.51 -16.06 2.51
N LYS A 203 9.73 -14.79 2.18
CA LYS A 203 10.16 -13.75 3.14
C LYS A 203 9.02 -12.91 3.69
N ARG A 204 7.79 -13.12 3.24
CA ARG A 204 6.64 -12.32 3.64
C ARG A 204 5.85 -12.90 4.80
N THR A 205 5.15 -11.99 5.46
CA THR A 205 3.86 -12.15 6.12
C THR A 205 3.00 -10.98 5.60
N ASN A 206 1.74 -10.82 5.98
CA ASN A 206 0.87 -9.71 5.55
C ASN A 206 0.54 -9.72 4.05
N THR A 207 0.32 -10.91 3.50
CA THR A 207 -0.09 -11.08 2.10
C THR A 207 -1.54 -11.56 2.04
N ILE A 208 -2.39 -10.84 1.32
CA ILE A 208 -3.73 -11.29 0.96
C ILE A 208 -3.62 -12.03 -0.37
N ILE A 209 -4.16 -13.23 -0.45
CA ILE A 209 -4.07 -14.09 -1.63
C ILE A 209 -5.49 -14.42 -2.06
N THR A 210 -5.85 -14.12 -3.29
CA THR A 210 -7.14 -14.55 -3.85
C THR A 210 -6.91 -15.76 -4.77
N THR A 211 -7.84 -16.71 -4.76
CA THR A 211 -7.73 -17.92 -5.59
C THR A 211 -9.09 -18.58 -5.78
N ASN A 212 -9.22 -19.35 -6.87
CA ASN A 212 -10.34 -20.27 -7.07
C ASN A 212 -9.99 -21.70 -6.64
N LEU A 213 -8.76 -21.94 -6.16
CA LEU A 213 -8.28 -23.25 -5.77
C LEU A 213 -8.54 -23.51 -4.29
N THR A 214 -9.05 -24.71 -4.00
CA THR A 214 -9.11 -25.23 -2.64
C THR A 214 -7.69 -25.51 -2.09
N PRO A 215 -7.49 -25.57 -0.77
CA PRO A 215 -6.17 -25.87 -0.21
C PRO A 215 -5.52 -27.17 -0.74
N PRO A 216 -6.26 -28.29 -0.91
CA PRO A 216 -5.70 -29.49 -1.54
C PRO A 216 -5.24 -29.27 -2.99
N GLU A 217 -5.95 -28.44 -3.77
CA GLU A 217 -5.57 -28.11 -5.15
C GLU A 217 -4.33 -27.22 -5.19
N ILE A 218 -4.23 -26.22 -4.30
CA ILE A 218 -3.02 -25.40 -4.13
C ILE A 218 -1.83 -26.30 -3.83
N GLN A 219 -1.96 -27.22 -2.87
CA GLN A 219 -0.87 -28.13 -2.51
C GLN A 219 -0.48 -29.04 -3.67
N ARG A 220 -1.46 -29.55 -4.44
CA ARG A 220 -1.19 -30.42 -5.59
C ARG A 220 -0.50 -29.65 -6.73
N ARG A 221 -0.90 -28.40 -6.96
CA ARG A 221 -0.39 -27.56 -8.04
C ARG A 221 1.02 -27.01 -7.76
N TYR A 222 1.25 -26.50 -6.54
CA TYR A 222 2.49 -25.80 -6.19
C TYR A 222 3.43 -26.60 -5.27
N GLY A 223 2.97 -27.75 -4.78
CA GLY A 223 3.72 -28.56 -3.84
C GLY A 223 3.73 -28.00 -2.41
N LYS A 224 4.27 -28.81 -1.49
CA LYS A 224 4.24 -28.54 -0.04
C LYS A 224 4.99 -27.25 0.35
N ARG A 225 6.05 -26.89 -0.38
CA ARG A 225 6.91 -25.75 -0.04
C ARG A 225 6.18 -24.43 -0.21
N ILE A 226 5.55 -24.20 -1.37
CA ILE A 226 4.80 -22.98 -1.66
C ILE A 226 3.52 -22.95 -0.82
N PHE A 227 2.83 -24.09 -0.68
CA PHE A 227 1.68 -24.22 0.21
C PHE A 227 2.00 -23.71 1.62
N SER A 228 3.10 -24.16 2.23
CA SER A 228 3.53 -23.68 3.55
C SER A 228 3.79 -22.17 3.62
N ARG A 229 4.16 -21.51 2.51
CA ARG A 229 4.38 -20.06 2.47
C ARG A 229 3.09 -19.28 2.25
N ILE A 230 2.16 -19.80 1.45
CA ILE A 230 0.81 -19.25 1.30
C ILE A 230 0.12 -19.23 2.66
N PHE A 231 0.15 -20.35 3.39
CA PHE A 231 -0.47 -20.50 4.70
C PHE A 231 0.48 -20.15 5.88
N LYS A 232 1.47 -19.27 5.67
CA LYS A 232 2.40 -18.87 6.72
C LYS A 232 1.73 -17.95 7.74
N GLY A 233 1.81 -18.33 9.01
CA GLY A 233 1.10 -17.61 10.09
C GLY A 233 -0.42 -17.78 10.03
N VAL A 234 -0.92 -18.71 9.21
CA VAL A 234 -2.36 -18.94 8.99
C VAL A 234 -2.80 -20.13 9.85
N GLY A 235 -3.59 -19.89 10.89
CA GLY A 235 -4.52 -20.87 11.43
C GLY A 235 -5.73 -21.05 10.51
N GLN A 236 -6.64 -22.01 10.79
CA GLN A 236 -7.85 -22.23 9.97
C GLN A 236 -8.70 -20.96 9.80
N GLU A 237 -8.61 -20.04 10.76
CA GLU A 237 -9.35 -18.79 10.84
C GLU A 237 -8.94 -17.72 9.80
N HIS A 238 -7.79 -17.83 9.13
CA HIS A 238 -7.36 -16.87 8.10
C HIS A 238 -7.49 -17.42 6.67
N VAL A 239 -8.23 -18.52 6.51
CA VAL A 239 -8.68 -19.04 5.22
C VAL A 239 -10.18 -18.82 5.13
N TYR A 240 -10.62 -18.04 4.16
CA TYR A 240 -12.01 -17.69 4.01
C TYR A 240 -12.54 -18.15 2.66
N GLN A 241 -13.64 -18.91 2.71
CA GLN A 241 -14.33 -19.42 1.54
C GLN A 241 -15.59 -18.57 1.30
N PHE A 242 -15.59 -17.82 0.21
CA PHE A 242 -16.76 -17.13 -0.31
C PHE A 242 -17.80 -18.19 -0.67
N LYS A 243 -19.00 -18.04 -0.10
CA LYS A 243 -20.10 -18.99 -0.30
C LYS A 243 -21.00 -18.60 -1.48
N ASN A 244 -20.99 -17.32 -1.86
CA ASN A 244 -21.70 -16.84 -3.03
C ASN A 244 -21.14 -17.51 -4.30
N LYS A 245 -22.02 -17.81 -5.25
CA LYS A 245 -21.68 -18.41 -6.56
C LYS A 245 -22.10 -17.53 -7.73
N THR A 246 -22.73 -16.40 -7.47
CA THR A 246 -23.20 -15.48 -8.50
C THR A 246 -22.03 -14.63 -8.99
N ASP A 247 -21.81 -14.60 -10.30
CA ASP A 247 -20.87 -13.68 -10.93
C ASP A 247 -21.53 -12.31 -11.08
N GLU A 248 -21.12 -11.35 -10.24
CA GLU A 248 -21.69 -10.00 -10.23
C GLU A 248 -21.44 -9.22 -11.51
N ARG A 249 -20.42 -9.61 -12.29
CA ARG A 249 -20.15 -8.97 -13.59
C ARG A 249 -21.29 -9.21 -14.55
N MET A 250 -22.03 -10.32 -14.42
CA MET A 250 -23.19 -10.64 -15.26
C MET A 250 -24.40 -9.76 -14.96
N ASN A 251 -24.49 -9.20 -13.75
CA ASN A 251 -25.59 -8.31 -13.38
C ASN A 251 -25.48 -6.93 -14.07
N LEU A 252 -24.27 -6.49 -14.43
CA LEU A 252 -24.03 -5.25 -15.19
C LEU A 252 -24.54 -5.28 -16.64
N TRP A 253 -24.81 -6.47 -17.19
CA TRP A 253 -25.34 -6.63 -18.55
C TRP A 253 -26.87 -6.65 -18.59
N ASN A 254 -27.51 -6.69 -17.42
CA ASN A 254 -28.96 -6.79 -17.26
C ASN A 254 -29.59 -5.50 -16.68
N GLU A 255 -28.79 -4.47 -16.43
CA GLU A 255 -29.20 -3.09 -16.08
C GLU A 255 -29.14 -2.17 -17.32
#